data_AF-A0A973JBW2-F1
#
_entry.id   AF-A0A973JBW2-F1
#
_cell.length_a   1.000
_cell.length_b   1.000
_cell.length_c   1.000
_cell.angle_alpha   90.00
_cell.angle_beta   90.00
_cell.angle_gamma   90.00
#
_symmetry.space_group_name_H-M   'P 1'
#
loop_
_entity.id
_entity.type
_entity.pdbx_description
1 polymer ?
#
loop_
_entity_poly.entity_id
_entity_poly.type
_entity_poly.pdbx_seq_one_letter_code
_entity_poly.pdbx_strand_id
1 'polypeptide(L)'
;MQKKAKYPVSKSDETKTRRGRLGHVIVIEDRCKGCSFCVANCPRQVLRMSSVFNKKGYHIPEVIDASRCVNCHFCEILCPEFAIYSVEDGDIDE
;
A
#
# COMPACT_ATOMS: atom_id res chain seq x y z
N MET A 1 23.58 -29.62 13.81
CA MET A 1 23.21 -29.06 12.50
C MET A 1 22.42 -27.78 12.72
N GLN A 2 23.09 -26.63 12.66
CA GLN A 2 22.49 -25.32 12.92
C GLN A 2 21.82 -24.82 11.62
N LYS A 3 20.50 -24.66 11.62
CA LYS A 3 19.80 -24.00 10.51
C LYS A 3 19.98 -22.48 10.66
N LYS A 4 20.91 -21.90 9.88
CA LYS A 4 21.08 -20.45 9.76
C LYS A 4 19.90 -19.89 8.95
N ALA A 5 19.20 -18.90 9.49
CA ALA A 5 18.19 -18.13 8.76
C ALA A 5 18.88 -17.42 7.58
N LYS A 6 18.34 -17.61 6.38
CA LYS A 6 18.99 -17.31 5.09
C LYS A 6 18.93 -15.83 4.69
N TYR A 7 18.33 -14.95 5.52
CA TYR A 7 18.17 -13.53 5.22
C TYR A 7 18.57 -12.68 6.44
N PRO A 8 19.67 -11.92 6.37
CA PRO A 8 20.12 -11.09 7.48
C PRO A 8 19.28 -9.81 7.54
N VAL A 9 18.48 -9.64 8.60
CA VAL A 9 17.92 -8.33 8.95
C VAL A 9 19.06 -7.52 9.58
N SER A 10 19.41 -6.38 8.97
CA SER A 10 20.50 -5.51 9.43
C SER A 10 20.22 -4.97 10.83
N LYS A 11 21.22 -5.11 11.71
CA LYS A 11 21.20 -4.58 13.07
C LYS A 11 21.51 -3.09 13.07
N SER A 12 20.48 -2.27 13.13
CA SER A 12 20.51 -0.88 13.62
C SER A 12 19.06 -0.54 13.93
N ASP A 13 18.57 -0.36 15.15
CA ASP A 13 19.01 0.55 16.21
C ASP A 13 18.02 0.27 17.36
N GLU A 14 18.48 -0.23 18.51
CA GLU A 14 17.65 -0.72 19.62
C GLU A 14 17.01 0.41 20.47
N THR A 15 16.96 1.66 19.95
CA THR A 15 16.52 2.83 20.73
C THR A 15 15.48 3.74 20.08
N LYS A 16 14.95 3.41 18.89
CA LYS A 16 13.82 4.14 18.30
C LYS A 16 12.53 3.35 18.47
N THR A 17 11.57 3.92 19.21
CA THR A 17 10.19 3.47 19.31
C THR A 17 9.73 2.94 17.96
N ARG A 18 9.21 1.69 17.92
CA ARG A 18 8.79 0.95 16.72
C ARG A 18 7.93 1.82 15.78
N ARG A 19 8.56 2.64 14.94
CA ARG A 19 7.87 3.44 13.94
C ARG A 19 7.48 2.41 12.88
N GLY A 20 6.19 2.05 12.83
CA GLY A 20 5.69 1.07 11.89
C GLY A 20 6.16 1.44 10.48
N ARG A 21 6.51 0.44 9.66
CA ARG A 21 6.93 0.66 8.27
C ARG A 21 5.84 1.46 7.57
N LEU A 22 6.15 2.71 7.22
CA LEU A 22 5.26 3.54 6.43
C LEU A 22 5.31 3.09 4.97
N GLY A 23 4.31 3.45 4.19
CA GLY A 23 4.34 3.13 2.77
C GLY A 23 3.49 4.05 1.92
N HIS A 24 3.76 4.02 0.62
CA HIS A 24 3.05 4.79 -0.37
C HIS A 24 2.13 3.87 -1.19
N VAL A 25 0.90 4.33 -1.45
CA VAL A 25 -0.07 3.55 -2.23
C VAL A 25 -0.10 4.05 -3.66
N ILE A 26 0.07 3.13 -4.61
CA ILE A 26 0.10 3.40 -6.05
C ILE A 26 -1.10 2.72 -6.70
N VAL A 27 -1.80 3.44 -7.57
CA VAL A 27 -2.98 2.95 -8.30
C VAL A 27 -2.66 2.90 -9.79
N ILE A 28 -2.82 1.73 -10.40
CA ILE A 28 -2.72 1.54 -11.85
C ILE A 28 -4.10 1.82 -12.44
N GLU A 29 -4.35 3.09 -12.79
CA GLU A 29 -5.67 3.58 -13.19
C GLU A 29 -6.30 2.77 -14.33
N ASP A 30 -5.49 2.37 -15.32
CA ASP A 30 -5.94 1.60 -16.48
C ASP A 30 -6.41 0.18 -16.13
N ARG A 31 -6.08 -0.35 -14.94
CA ARG A 31 -6.57 -1.66 -14.47
C ARG A 31 -7.79 -1.54 -13.55
N CYS A 32 -7.95 -0.42 -12.87
CA CYS A 32 -8.96 -0.27 -11.83
C CYS A 32 -10.40 -0.24 -12.41
N LYS A 33 -11.29 -1.05 -11.82
CA LYS A 33 -12.73 -1.13 -12.15
C LYS A 33 -13.64 -0.52 -11.08
N GLY A 34 -13.09 0.26 -10.15
CA GLY A 34 -13.89 1.03 -9.18
C GLY A 34 -14.69 0.20 -8.15
N CYS A 35 -14.31 -1.06 -7.87
CA CYS A 35 -15.06 -1.94 -6.97
C CYS A 35 -15.04 -1.53 -5.48
N SER A 36 -14.21 -0.57 -5.08
CA SER A 36 -14.06 -0.03 -3.71
C SER A 36 -13.56 -0.98 -2.60
N PHE A 37 -13.19 -2.24 -2.91
CA PHE A 37 -12.71 -3.17 -1.88
C PHE A 37 -11.48 -2.68 -1.11
N CYS A 38 -10.52 -2.04 -1.80
CA CYS A 38 -9.34 -1.48 -1.14
C CYS A 38 -9.70 -0.33 -0.18
N VAL A 39 -10.68 0.49 -0.52
CA VAL A 39 -11.17 1.60 0.32
C VAL A 39 -11.87 1.06 1.56
N ALA A 40 -12.81 0.13 1.38
CA ALA A 40 -13.62 -0.43 2.45
C ALA A 40 -12.79 -1.19 3.50
N ASN A 41 -11.68 -1.80 3.07
CA ASN A 41 -10.88 -2.69 3.91
C ASN A 41 -9.51 -2.11 4.30
N CYS A 42 -9.22 -0.85 3.97
CA CYS A 42 -7.98 -0.24 4.43
C CYS A 42 -8.02 -0.07 5.97
N PRO A 43 -7.17 -0.76 6.75
CA PRO A 43 -7.24 -0.73 8.22
C PRO A 43 -6.88 0.65 8.80
N ARG A 44 -6.28 1.51 7.99
CA ARG A 44 -5.87 2.88 8.35
C ARG A 44 -6.74 3.95 7.70
N GLN A 45 -7.70 3.55 6.86
CA GLN A 45 -8.62 4.42 6.13
C GLN A 45 -7.90 5.56 5.39
N VAL A 46 -6.80 5.23 4.71
CA VAL A 46 -6.00 6.22 3.95
C VAL A 46 -6.49 6.42 2.52
N LEU A 47 -7.53 5.70 2.11
CA LEU A 47 -8.10 5.71 0.77
C LEU A 47 -9.55 6.18 0.80
N ARG A 48 -9.98 6.88 -0.25
CA ARG A 48 -11.40 7.10 -0.58
C ARG A 48 -11.63 6.88 -2.08
N MET A 49 -12.87 6.73 -2.50
CA MET A 49 -13.20 6.81 -3.92
C MET A 49 -13.11 8.27 -4.39
N SER A 50 -12.32 8.52 -5.44
CA SER A 50 -12.22 9.84 -6.04
C SER A 50 -13.49 10.20 -6.81
N SER A 51 -13.70 11.50 -7.04
CA SER A 51 -14.73 12.00 -7.96
C SER A 51 -14.29 11.99 -9.43
N VAL A 52 -13.02 11.65 -9.71
CA VAL A 52 -12.44 11.59 -11.05
C VAL A 52 -12.71 10.24 -11.68
N PHE A 53 -12.89 10.22 -13.00
CA PHE A 53 -13.03 9.00 -13.79
C PHE A 53 -11.71 8.67 -14.50
N ASN A 54 -11.34 7.39 -14.52
CA ASN A 54 -10.32 6.91 -15.45
C ASN A 54 -10.88 6.84 -16.89
N LYS A 55 -10.03 6.50 -17.87
CA LYS A 55 -10.41 6.35 -19.29
C LYS A 55 -11.55 5.35 -19.55
N LYS A 56 -11.82 4.46 -18.60
CA LYS A 56 -12.88 3.43 -18.67
C LYS A 56 -14.19 3.87 -18.02
N GLY A 57 -14.24 5.07 -17.44
CA GLY A 57 -15.42 5.61 -16.79
C GLY A 57 -15.64 5.12 -15.35
N TYR A 58 -14.60 4.58 -14.70
CA TYR A 58 -14.69 4.19 -13.29
C TYR A 58 -14.12 5.27 -12.37
N HIS A 59 -14.82 5.53 -11.26
CA HIS A 59 -14.20 6.20 -10.11
C HIS A 59 -13.08 5.31 -9.56
N ILE A 60 -11.89 5.88 -9.41
CA ILE A 60 -10.72 5.16 -8.88
C ILE A 60 -10.42 5.59 -7.44
N PRO A 61 -9.80 4.74 -6.61
CA PRO A 61 -9.38 5.15 -5.28
C PRO A 61 -8.31 6.23 -5.34
N GLU A 62 -8.37 7.20 -4.43
CA GLU A 62 -7.31 8.19 -4.19
C GLU A 62 -6.85 8.15 -2.73
N VAL A 63 -5.59 8.53 -2.51
CA VAL A 63 -4.97 8.58 -1.17
C VAL A 63 -5.32 9.91 -0.52
N ILE A 64 -5.91 9.86 0.68
CA ILE A 64 -6.28 11.06 1.46
C ILE A 64 -5.31 11.37 2.60
N ASP A 65 -4.55 10.38 3.05
CA ASP A 65 -3.56 10.54 4.12
C ASP A 65 -2.46 9.49 3.99
N ALA A 66 -1.47 9.79 3.15
CA ALA A 66 -0.34 8.89 2.92
C ALA A 66 0.47 8.60 4.21
N SER A 67 0.51 9.56 5.15
CA SER A 67 1.32 9.46 6.39
C SER A 67 0.87 8.35 7.34
N ARG A 68 -0.33 7.80 7.12
CA ARG A 68 -0.93 6.76 7.97
C ARG A 68 -0.86 5.36 7.37
N CYS A 69 -0.43 5.22 6.12
CA CYS A 69 -0.27 3.92 5.49
C CYS A 69 0.87 3.17 6.20
N VAL A 70 0.63 1.89 6.53
CA VAL A 70 1.58 1.06 7.28
C VAL A 70 2.13 -0.09 6.42
N ASN A 71 2.14 0.10 5.10
CA ASN A 71 2.59 -0.87 4.10
C ASN A 71 2.07 -2.31 4.36
N CYS A 72 0.77 -2.45 4.59
CA CYS A 72 0.17 -3.74 5.00
C CYS A 72 -0.20 -4.66 3.83
N HIS A 73 -0.11 -4.18 2.59
CA HIS A 73 -0.46 -4.92 1.36
C HIS A 73 -1.91 -5.45 1.27
N PHE A 74 -2.81 -5.05 2.19
CA PHE A 74 -4.22 -5.48 2.14
C PHE A 74 -4.93 -5.04 0.85
N CYS A 75 -4.64 -3.83 0.38
CA CYS A 75 -5.20 -3.32 -0.87
C CYS A 75 -4.82 -4.17 -2.08
N GLU A 76 -3.63 -4.78 -2.08
CA GLU A 76 -3.14 -5.67 -3.14
C GLU A 76 -3.91 -6.98 -3.15
N ILE A 77 -3.95 -7.64 -1.98
CA ILE A 77 -4.57 -8.96 -1.80
C ILE A 77 -6.07 -8.90 -2.15
N LEU A 78 -6.73 -7.80 -1.81
CA LEU A 78 -8.17 -7.62 -2.05
C LEU A 78 -8.52 -7.14 -3.45
N CYS A 79 -7.56 -6.68 -4.25
CA CYS A 79 -7.86 -6.15 -5.57
C CYS A 79 -7.96 -7.29 -6.60
N PRO A 80 -9.16 -7.58 -7.15
CA PRO A 80 -9.30 -8.64 -8.15
C PRO A 80 -8.60 -8.32 -9.48
N GLU A 81 -8.27 -7.05 -9.71
CA GLU A 81 -7.65 -6.57 -10.96
C GLU A 81 -6.14 -6.29 -10.81
N PHE A 82 -5.57 -6.51 -9.61
CA PHE A 82 -4.19 -6.12 -9.28
C PHE A 82 -3.86 -4.69 -9.73
N ALA A 83 -4.79 -3.77 -9.44
CA ALA A 83 -4.79 -2.38 -9.89
C ALA A 83 -4.27 -1.39 -8.83
N ILE A 84 -3.83 -1.88 -7.67
CA ILE A 84 -3.38 -1.05 -6.54
C ILE A 84 -2.35 -1.83 -5.73
N TYR A 85 -1.29 -1.16 -5.30
CA TYR A 85 -0.25 -1.72 -4.45
C TYR A 85 0.37 -0.70 -3.50
N SER A 86 1.08 -1.17 -2.47
CA SER A 86 1.86 -0.32 -1.59
C SER A 86 3.34 -0.66 -1.62
N VAL A 87 4.18 0.38 -1.58
CA VAL A 87 5.64 0.29 -1.49
C VAL A 87 6.11 0.89 -0.17
N GLU A 88 7.26 0.45 0.36
CA GLU A 88 7.83 1.06 1.56
C GLU A 88 8.38 2.46 1.22
N ASP A 89 8.29 3.41 2.15
CA ASP A 89 8.69 4.81 1.92
C ASP A 89 10.16 5.00 1.49
N GLY A 90 11.01 3.97 1.64
CA GLY A 90 12.41 3.97 1.20
C GLY A 90 12.66 3.34 -0.17
N ASP A 91 11.64 2.76 -0.81
CA ASP A 91 11.75 2.10 -2.12
C ASP A 91 11.29 3.01 -3.28
N ILE A 92 10.97 4.28 -2.98
CA ILE A 92 10.50 5.29 -3.94
C ILE A 92 11.70 6.13 -4.37
N ASP A 93 12.67 5.51 -5.04
CA ASP A 93 13.75 6.20 -5.73
C ASP A 93 13.43 6.23 -7.23
N GLU A 94 12.71 7.26 -7.68
CA GLU A 94 12.61 7.64 -9.10
C GLU A 94 12.49 9.16 -9.29
#